data_AF-A0A523FPS3-F1
#
_entry.id   AF-A0A523FPS3-F1
#
_cell.length_a   1.000
_cell.length_b   1.000
_cell.length_c   1.000
_cell.angle_alpha   90.00
_cell.angle_beta   90.00
_cell.angle_gamma   90.00
#
_symmetry.space_group_name_H-M   'P 1'
#
loop_
_entity.id
_entity.type
_entity.pdbx_description
1 polymer ?
#
loop_
_entity_poly.entity_id
_entity_poly.type
_entity_poly.pdbx_seq_one_letter_code
_entity_poly.pdbx_strand_id
1 'polypeptide(L)'
;MTDLHTEIDAILKKTEECWNSQNWHHMIELWDEDDPEPIYVAEELYQPMIGWDIIRPYFRPPGKGLEAFRWGYSNLFVKQLAPDIALALFSHWFELKLAHGQTQPRAGFDRVLALYRKKSDGWKQIMYAQCPLGPDTYVRALCEKIVKPDFPEFAERAKLLRKAVNDPATEDK
;
A
#
# COMPACT_ATOMS: atom_id res chain seq x y z
N MET A 1 -13.61 23.59 22.88
CA MET A 1 -12.70 22.43 22.77
C MET A 1 -13.23 21.57 21.64
N THR A 2 -12.45 21.39 20.58
CA THR A 2 -12.74 20.41 19.53
C THR A 2 -12.60 19.02 20.10
N ASP A 3 -13.53 18.13 19.78
CA ASP A 3 -13.44 16.72 20.16
C ASP A 3 -12.32 16.05 19.34
N LEU A 4 -11.59 15.11 19.94
CA LEU A 4 -10.46 14.41 19.33
C LEU A 4 -10.86 13.79 17.98
N HIS A 5 -12.07 13.24 17.89
CA HIS A 5 -12.61 12.70 16.64
C HIS A 5 -12.61 13.74 15.53
N THR A 6 -13.09 14.95 15.82
CA THR A 6 -13.14 16.06 14.86
C THR A 6 -11.75 16.51 14.42
N GLU A 7 -10.77 16.51 15.34
CA GLU A 7 -9.40 16.91 15.02
C GLU A 7 -8.71 15.90 14.08
N ILE A 8 -8.91 14.60 14.33
CA ILE A 8 -8.37 13.53 13.48
C ILE A 8 -9.11 13.46 12.14
N ASP A 9 -10.44 13.62 12.14
CA ASP A 9 -11.25 13.70 10.92
C ASP A 9 -10.80 14.84 10.01
N ALA A 10 -10.45 16.00 10.59
CA ALA A 10 -9.91 17.13 9.82
C ALA A 10 -8.58 16.81 9.13
N ILE A 11 -7.74 15.95 9.72
CA ILE A 11 -6.48 15.53 9.10
C ILE A 11 -6.72 14.50 8.00
N LEU A 12 -7.67 13.58 8.20
CA LEU A 12 -8.04 12.61 7.18
C LEU A 12 -8.69 13.29 5.96
N LYS A 13 -9.48 14.34 6.15
CA LYS A 13 -9.96 15.21 5.05
C LYS A 13 -8.82 15.85 4.28
N LYS A 14 -7.81 16.41 4.98
CA LYS A 14 -6.61 16.94 4.31
C LYS A 14 -5.80 15.84 3.60
N THR A 15 -5.79 14.63 4.15
CA THR A 15 -5.16 13.46 3.52
C THR A 15 -5.88 13.09 2.22
N GLU A 16 -7.21 13.08 2.23
CA GLU A 16 -8.06 12.88 1.05
C GLU A 16 -7.83 13.96 -0.01
N GLU A 17 -7.83 15.24 0.39
CA GLU A 17 -7.52 16.37 -0.49
C GLU A 17 -6.14 16.23 -1.13
N CYS A 18 -5.13 15.85 -0.34
CA CYS A 18 -3.76 15.68 -0.84
C CYS A 18 -3.67 14.57 -1.89
N TRP A 19 -4.22 13.36 -1.61
CA TRP A 19 -4.25 12.28 -2.59
C TRP A 19 -5.00 12.67 -3.86
N ASN A 20 -6.18 13.26 -3.71
CA ASN A 20 -7.06 13.58 -4.82
C ASN A 20 -6.54 14.74 -5.67
N SER A 21 -5.67 15.60 -5.13
CA SER A 21 -4.99 16.67 -5.88
C SER A 21 -3.95 16.15 -6.89
N GLN A 22 -3.56 14.88 -6.81
CA GLN A 22 -2.41 14.30 -7.53
C GLN A 22 -1.04 14.94 -7.19
N ASN A 23 -0.99 15.90 -6.26
CA ASN A 23 0.22 16.51 -5.74
C ASN A 23 0.52 15.97 -4.34
N TRP A 24 1.00 14.72 -4.31
CA TRP A 24 1.20 13.97 -3.07
C TRP A 24 2.38 14.47 -2.24
N HIS A 25 3.17 15.41 -2.74
CA HIS A 25 4.30 15.98 -1.99
C HIS A 25 3.85 16.61 -0.68
N HIS A 26 2.64 17.20 -0.67
CA HIS A 26 2.03 17.80 0.52
C HIS A 26 1.64 16.77 1.59
N MET A 27 1.70 15.46 1.29
CA MET A 27 1.42 14.42 2.27
C MET A 27 2.38 14.53 3.45
N ILE A 28 3.65 14.86 3.19
CA ILE A 28 4.68 15.03 4.23
C ILE A 28 4.27 16.07 5.29
N GLU A 29 3.55 17.13 4.90
CA GLU A 29 3.11 18.19 5.81
C GLU A 29 2.08 17.69 6.85
N LEU A 30 1.43 16.55 6.57
CA LEU A 30 0.48 15.90 7.47
C LEU A 30 1.16 14.93 8.45
N TRP A 31 2.46 14.70 8.29
CA TRP A 31 3.25 13.80 9.13
C TRP A 31 4.16 14.56 10.10
N ASP A 32 4.61 13.88 11.15
CA ASP A 32 5.55 14.42 12.11
C ASP A 32 6.97 14.21 11.59
N GLU A 33 7.53 15.22 10.91
CA GLU A 33 8.89 15.13 10.35
C GLU A 33 9.99 14.94 11.40
N ASP A 34 9.70 15.21 12.69
CA ASP A 34 10.63 14.96 13.79
C ASP A 34 10.61 13.50 14.26
N ASP A 35 9.66 12.67 13.79
CA ASP A 35 9.70 11.24 14.08
C ASP A 35 10.91 10.61 13.34
N PRO A 36 11.86 9.99 14.06
CA PRO A 36 13.04 9.41 13.43
C PRO A 36 12.72 8.15 12.62
N GLU A 37 11.62 7.45 12.94
CA GLU A 37 11.28 6.14 12.37
C GLU A 37 9.78 6.05 12.02
N PRO A 38 9.26 6.95 11.15
CA PRO A 38 7.88 6.85 10.67
C PRO A 38 7.65 5.53 9.93
N ILE A 39 6.43 5.00 10.03
CA ILE A 39 6.05 3.73 9.41
C ILE A 39 4.90 3.95 8.43
N TYR A 40 5.09 3.52 7.19
CA TYR A 40 4.05 3.50 6.17
C TYR A 40 3.89 2.10 5.57
N VAL A 41 2.69 1.54 5.63
CA VAL A 41 2.36 0.24 5.04
C VAL A 41 1.30 0.44 3.96
N ALA A 42 1.73 0.33 2.71
CA ALA A 42 0.90 0.35 1.51
C ALA A 42 0.49 -1.08 1.12
N GLU A 43 -0.71 -1.27 0.61
CA GLU A 43 -1.28 -2.58 0.31
C GLU A 43 -0.57 -3.31 -0.85
N GLU A 44 0.12 -2.56 -1.72
CA GLU A 44 0.85 -3.07 -2.87
C GLU A 44 2.27 -3.54 -2.53
N LEU A 45 2.80 -3.16 -1.37
CA LEU A 45 4.17 -3.42 -0.96
C LEU A 45 4.25 -4.64 -0.03
N TYR A 46 5.17 -5.56 -0.32
CA TYR A 46 5.40 -6.74 0.52
C TYR A 46 5.99 -6.41 1.90
N GLN A 47 6.74 -5.31 2.00
CA GLN A 47 7.42 -4.89 3.22
C GLN A 47 6.95 -3.47 3.60
N PRO A 48 6.77 -3.19 4.89
CA PRO A 48 6.59 -1.83 5.39
C PRO A 48 7.74 -0.91 4.96
N MET A 49 7.42 0.36 4.69
CA MET A 49 8.41 1.42 4.61
C MET A 49 8.64 1.98 6.00
N ILE A 50 9.90 1.99 6.45
CA ILE A 50 10.32 2.49 7.75
C ILE A 50 11.41 3.52 7.50
N GLY A 51 11.22 4.73 8.03
CA GLY A 51 12.17 5.83 7.88
C GLY A 51 11.88 6.77 6.70
N TRP A 52 12.36 8.00 6.84
CA TRP A 52 12.09 9.09 5.90
C TRP A 52 12.78 8.94 4.54
N ASP A 53 13.91 8.24 4.50
CA ASP A 53 14.68 7.94 3.31
C ASP A 53 13.89 7.13 2.28
N ILE A 54 12.96 6.29 2.72
CA ILE A 54 12.08 5.51 1.84
C ILE A 54 10.70 6.17 1.68
N ILE A 55 10.15 6.79 2.74
CA ILE A 55 8.81 7.40 2.69
C ILE A 55 8.77 8.69 1.85
N ARG A 56 9.77 9.58 1.93
CA ARG A 56 9.76 10.84 1.16
C ARG A 56 9.74 10.63 -0.36
N PRO A 57 10.54 9.70 -0.93
CA PRO A 57 10.43 9.38 -2.35
C PRO A 57 9.08 8.81 -2.75
N TYR A 58 8.42 8.03 -1.89
CA TYR A 58 7.12 7.42 -2.16
C TYR A 58 6.02 8.47 -2.36
N PHE A 59 5.98 9.52 -1.53
CA PHE A 59 5.02 10.61 -1.67
C PHE A 59 5.35 11.65 -2.75
N ARG A 60 6.33 11.38 -3.62
CA ARG A 60 6.49 12.22 -4.82
C ARG A 60 5.30 11.97 -5.76
N PRO A 61 4.85 12.98 -6.53
CA PRO A 61 3.80 12.80 -7.52
C PRO A 61 4.09 11.60 -8.42
N PRO A 62 3.06 10.83 -8.82
CA PRO A 62 3.26 9.63 -9.59
C PRO A 62 4.01 9.95 -10.88
N GLY A 63 5.01 9.12 -11.20
CA GLY A 63 5.64 9.15 -12.52
C GLY A 63 4.67 8.72 -13.63
N LYS A 64 5.19 8.49 -14.83
CA LYS A 64 4.39 8.11 -16.02
C LYS A 64 3.54 6.83 -15.90
N GLY A 65 3.58 6.10 -14.78
CA GLY A 65 2.92 4.80 -14.59
C GLY A 65 1.48 4.87 -14.07
N LEU A 66 1.07 5.96 -13.44
CA LEU A 66 -0.28 6.13 -12.87
C LEU A 66 -0.94 7.35 -13.52
N GLU A 67 -2.09 7.12 -14.14
CA GLU A 67 -2.86 8.14 -14.86
C GLU A 67 -3.75 8.93 -13.91
N ALA A 68 -4.41 8.23 -12.99
CA ALA A 68 -5.28 8.83 -11.99
C ALA A 68 -5.35 7.95 -10.74
N PHE A 69 -5.45 8.60 -9.59
CA PHE A 69 -5.71 7.97 -8.30
C PHE A 69 -6.78 8.76 -7.56
N ARG A 70 -7.71 8.05 -6.92
CA ARG A 70 -8.66 8.64 -5.99
C ARG A 70 -8.64 7.85 -4.70
N TRP A 71 -8.65 8.57 -3.59
CA TRP A 71 -8.64 8.04 -2.24
C TRP A 71 -9.83 8.59 -1.47
N GLY A 72 -10.36 7.79 -0.55
CA GLY A 72 -11.30 8.27 0.44
C GLY A 72 -11.41 7.34 1.64
N TYR A 73 -12.14 7.77 2.65
CA TYR A 73 -12.31 7.02 3.89
C TYR A 73 -13.71 7.11 4.49
N SER A 74 -14.01 6.21 5.42
CA SER A 74 -15.27 6.16 6.16
C SER A 74 -15.09 5.39 7.48
N ASN A 75 -16.14 5.33 8.32
CA ASN A 75 -16.17 4.55 9.55
C ASN A 75 -15.03 4.89 10.54
N LEU A 76 -14.71 6.19 10.67
CA LEU A 76 -13.64 6.66 11.55
C LEU A 76 -13.97 6.38 13.03
N PHE A 77 -13.11 5.56 13.64
CA PHE A 77 -13.01 5.38 15.08
C PHE A 77 -11.70 6.00 15.57
N VAL A 78 -11.75 6.72 16.69
CA VAL A 78 -10.58 7.37 17.28
C VAL A 78 -10.47 7.04 18.76
N LYS A 79 -9.26 6.76 19.22
CA LYS A 79 -8.94 6.47 20.62
C LYS A 79 -7.71 7.27 21.06
N GLN A 80 -7.84 8.05 22.13
CA GLN A 80 -6.69 8.64 22.82
C GLN A 80 -5.90 7.52 23.53
N LEU A 81 -4.59 7.46 23.30
CA LEU A 81 -3.69 6.50 23.95
C LEU A 81 -2.82 7.15 25.04
N ALA A 82 -2.40 8.39 24.83
CA ALA A 82 -1.66 9.24 25.77
C ALA A 82 -2.05 10.71 25.53
N PRO A 83 -1.71 11.69 26.39
CA PRO A 83 -2.12 13.09 26.18
C PRO A 83 -1.80 13.68 24.79
N ASP A 84 -0.72 13.20 24.19
CA ASP A 84 -0.20 13.60 22.89
C ASP A 84 -0.20 12.48 21.85
N ILE A 85 -0.81 11.31 22.13
CA ILE A 85 -0.87 10.18 21.19
C ILE A 85 -2.31 9.73 20.98
N ALA A 86 -2.71 9.61 19.71
CA ALA A 86 -4.01 9.12 19.30
C ALA A 86 -3.89 8.01 18.25
N LEU A 87 -4.85 7.10 18.27
CA LEU A 87 -5.02 6.02 17.29
C LEU A 87 -6.31 6.27 16.51
N ALA A 88 -6.24 6.09 15.20
CA ALA A 88 -7.40 6.05 14.31
C ALA A 88 -7.51 4.67 13.64
N LEU A 89 -8.74 4.17 13.55
CA LEU A 89 -9.09 3.01 12.75
C LEU A 89 -10.21 3.44 11.80
N PHE A 90 -10.04 3.21 10.49
CA PHE A 90 -11.04 3.60 9.50
C PHE A 90 -11.04 2.66 8.30
N SER A 91 -12.13 2.68 7.54
CA SER A 91 -12.20 2.04 6.22
C SER A 91 -11.64 3.00 5.18
N HIS A 92 -10.73 2.54 4.34
CA HIS A 92 -10.22 3.27 3.19
C HIS A 92 -10.70 2.60 1.90
N TRP A 93 -10.97 3.40 0.89
CA TRP A 93 -11.20 2.92 -0.47
C TRP A 93 -10.36 3.74 -1.45
N PHE A 94 -10.02 3.11 -2.56
CA PHE A 94 -9.30 3.76 -3.63
C PHE A 94 -9.81 3.35 -5.01
N GLU A 95 -9.54 4.21 -5.97
CA GLU A 95 -9.65 3.92 -7.40
C GLU A 95 -8.35 4.32 -8.09
N LEU A 96 -7.93 3.52 -9.06
CA LEU A 96 -6.71 3.81 -9.81
C LEU A 96 -6.85 3.43 -11.29
N LYS A 97 -6.13 4.17 -12.13
CA LYS A 97 -5.92 3.82 -13.53
C LYS A 97 -4.44 3.92 -13.86
N LEU A 98 -3.84 2.83 -14.31
CA LEU A 98 -2.44 2.80 -14.74
C LEU A 98 -2.33 3.31 -16.18
N ALA A 99 -1.23 4.01 -16.49
CA ALA A 99 -1.05 4.66 -17.79
C ALA A 99 -0.69 3.69 -18.93
N HIS A 100 -0.17 2.50 -18.62
CA HIS A 100 0.37 1.56 -19.61
C HIS A 100 -0.16 0.15 -19.39
N GLY A 101 -0.69 -0.47 -20.45
CA GLY A 101 -1.04 -1.90 -20.48
C GLY A 101 -2.34 -2.31 -19.77
N GLN A 102 -2.93 -1.45 -18.94
CA GLN A 102 -4.25 -1.67 -18.33
C GLN A 102 -5.20 -0.55 -18.71
N THR A 103 -6.24 -0.88 -19.48
CA THR A 103 -7.18 0.13 -19.98
C THR A 103 -8.34 0.41 -19.03
N GLN A 104 -8.65 -0.53 -18.13
CA GLN A 104 -9.79 -0.42 -17.23
C GLN A 104 -9.37 0.09 -15.84
N PRO A 105 -10.08 1.08 -15.28
CA PRO A 105 -9.91 1.47 -13.89
C PRO A 105 -10.12 0.28 -12.94
N ARG A 106 -9.39 0.31 -11.83
CA ARG A 106 -9.53 -0.63 -10.71
C ARG A 106 -9.95 0.12 -9.47
N ALA A 107 -10.57 -0.59 -8.55
CA ALA A 107 -10.90 -0.08 -7.24
C ALA A 107 -10.61 -1.15 -6.19
N GLY A 108 -10.37 -0.70 -4.96
CA GLY A 108 -10.16 -1.57 -3.82
C GLY A 108 -10.56 -0.87 -2.53
N PHE A 109 -10.53 -1.64 -1.45
CA PHE A 109 -10.77 -1.14 -0.12
C PHE A 109 -10.00 -1.97 0.90
N ASP A 110 -9.60 -1.32 1.98
CA ASP A 110 -8.92 -1.93 3.10
C ASP A 110 -9.35 -1.23 4.41
N ARG A 111 -8.76 -1.67 5.52
CA ARG A 111 -8.83 -0.93 6.78
C ARG A 111 -7.48 -0.33 7.06
N VAL A 112 -7.47 0.87 7.62
CA VAL A 112 -6.25 1.54 8.01
C VAL A 112 -6.19 1.67 9.52
N LEU A 113 -5.05 1.33 10.08
CA LEU A 113 -4.64 1.71 11.42
C LEU A 113 -3.62 2.86 11.30
N ALA A 114 -3.92 4.00 11.91
CA ALA A 114 -3.02 5.15 11.92
C ALA A 114 -2.76 5.63 13.35
N LEU A 115 -1.54 6.13 13.58
CA LEU A 115 -1.16 6.79 14.84
C LEU A 115 -0.80 8.23 14.57
N TYR A 116 -1.16 9.09 15.52
CA TYR A 116 -0.91 10.52 15.47
C TYR A 116 -0.22 11.00 16.74
N ARG A 117 0.74 11.92 16.59
CA ARG A 117 1.36 12.68 17.67
C ARG A 117 0.83 14.11 17.68
N LYS A 118 0.49 14.65 18.85
CA LYS A 118 0.08 16.04 19.01
C LYS A 118 1.31 16.93 19.05
N LYS A 119 1.39 17.87 18.11
CA LYS A 119 2.40 18.92 18.02
C LYS A 119 1.77 20.28 18.32
N SER A 120 2.60 21.32 18.40
CA SER A 120 2.12 22.68 18.64
C SER A 120 1.22 23.22 17.53
N ASP A 121 1.38 22.73 16.30
CA ASP A 121 0.63 23.11 15.10
C ASP A 121 -0.53 22.15 14.77
N GLY A 122 -0.76 21.13 15.60
CA GLY A 122 -1.85 20.17 15.44
C GLY A 122 -1.41 18.72 15.55
N TRP A 123 -2.32 17.80 15.23
CA TRP A 123 -1.99 16.38 15.17
C TRP A 123 -1.26 16.06 13.86
N LYS A 124 -0.26 15.18 13.94
CA LYS A 124 0.57 14.75 12.82
C LYS A 124 0.68 13.24 12.78
N GLN A 125 0.62 12.64 11.59
CA GLN A 125 0.77 11.19 11.42
C GLN A 125 2.20 10.75 11.76
N ILE A 126 2.32 9.65 12.50
CA ILE A 126 3.60 8.96 12.78
C ILE A 126 3.60 7.52 12.25
N MET A 127 2.40 6.96 12.02
CA MET A 127 2.22 5.65 11.41
C MET A 127 0.95 5.62 10.58
N TYR A 128 1.01 4.97 9.43
CA TYR A 128 -0.13 4.61 8.60
C TYR A 128 0.04 3.17 8.13
N ALA A 129 -0.95 2.30 8.36
CA ALA A 129 -0.88 0.94 7.87
C ALA A 129 -2.21 0.42 7.34
N GLN A 130 -2.21 0.03 6.07
CA GLN A 130 -3.28 -0.75 5.45
C GLN A 130 -3.20 -2.21 5.93
N CYS A 131 -4.31 -2.69 6.50
CA CYS A 131 -4.43 -3.94 7.23
C CYS A 131 -5.75 -4.66 6.86
N PRO A 132 -5.72 -5.76 6.09
CA PRO A 132 -4.56 -6.57 5.71
C PRO A 132 -3.80 -6.04 4.49
N LEU A 133 -2.75 -6.78 4.09
CA LEU A 133 -2.14 -6.68 2.76
C LEU A 133 -3.20 -6.79 1.66
N GLY A 134 -3.04 -6.02 0.57
CA GLY A 134 -4.00 -6.02 -0.53
C GLY A 134 -4.23 -7.43 -1.07
N PRO A 135 -5.47 -7.82 -1.46
CA PRO A 135 -5.79 -9.19 -1.87
C PRO A 135 -4.88 -9.73 -2.97
N ASP A 136 -4.56 -8.91 -3.98
CA ASP A 136 -3.67 -9.27 -5.09
C ASP A 136 -2.25 -9.56 -4.60
N THR A 137 -1.70 -8.68 -3.75
CA THR A 137 -0.36 -8.82 -3.19
C THR A 137 -0.28 -10.02 -2.25
N TYR A 138 -1.32 -10.24 -1.44
CA TYR A 138 -1.42 -11.39 -0.54
C TYR A 138 -1.45 -12.72 -1.28
N VAL A 139 -2.32 -12.86 -2.29
CA VAL A 139 -2.41 -14.09 -3.08
C VAL A 139 -1.10 -14.35 -3.83
N ARG A 140 -0.48 -13.31 -4.41
CA ARG A 140 0.81 -13.44 -5.08
C ARG A 140 1.91 -13.90 -4.12
N ALA A 141 2.05 -13.26 -2.95
CA ALA A 141 3.00 -13.68 -1.92
C ALA A 141 2.77 -15.13 -1.49
N LEU A 142 1.50 -15.52 -1.30
CA LEU A 142 1.14 -16.88 -0.91
C LEU A 142 1.59 -17.89 -1.97
N CYS A 143 1.28 -17.63 -3.24
CA CYS A 143 1.67 -18.49 -4.36
C CYS A 143 3.19 -18.60 -4.51
N GLU A 144 3.93 -17.49 -4.38
CA GLU A 144 5.40 -17.47 -4.46
C GLU A 144 6.04 -18.25 -3.31
N LYS A 145 5.53 -18.09 -2.09
CA LYS A 145 6.07 -18.72 -0.88
C LYS A 145 5.98 -20.25 -0.87
N ILE A 146 4.98 -20.82 -1.53
CA ILE A 146 4.75 -22.27 -1.55
C ILE A 146 5.46 -22.99 -2.71
N VAL A 147 6.16 -22.26 -3.58
CA VAL A 147 7.01 -22.87 -4.61
C VAL A 147 8.16 -23.61 -3.93
N LYS A 148 8.31 -24.90 -4.25
CA LYS A 148 9.41 -25.69 -3.70
C LYS A 148 10.76 -25.27 -4.29
N PRO A 149 11.86 -25.31 -3.51
CA PRO A 149 13.19 -24.93 -4.01
C PRO A 149 13.66 -25.74 -5.23
N ASP A 150 13.21 -26.98 -5.41
CA ASP A 150 13.55 -27.87 -6.52
C ASP A 150 12.69 -27.64 -7.78
N PHE A 151 11.71 -26.74 -7.73
CA PHE A 151 10.81 -26.50 -8.85
C PHE A 151 11.51 -26.03 -10.14
N PRO A 152 12.56 -25.18 -10.11
CA PRO A 152 13.29 -24.82 -11.32
C PRO A 152 13.92 -26.04 -12.04
N GLU A 153 14.53 -26.95 -11.30
CA GLU A 153 15.10 -28.19 -11.85
C GLU A 153 14.01 -29.12 -12.40
N PHE A 154 12.91 -29.26 -11.64
CA PHE A 154 11.74 -30.00 -12.10
C PHE A 154 11.15 -29.43 -13.39
N ALA A 155 11.05 -28.10 -13.50
CA ALA A 155 10.50 -27.42 -14.67
C ALA A 155 11.33 -27.67 -15.94
N GLU A 156 12.66 -27.62 -15.84
CA GLU A 156 13.54 -27.96 -16.96
C GLU A 156 13.40 -29.42 -17.38
N ARG A 157 13.36 -30.35 -16.41
CA ARG A 157 13.10 -31.76 -16.67
C ARG A 157 11.75 -31.98 -17.36
N ALA A 158 10.70 -31.29 -16.91
CA ALA A 158 9.36 -31.39 -17.49
C ALA A 158 9.30 -30.89 -18.95
N LYS A 159 10.05 -29.83 -19.30
CA LYS A 159 10.17 -29.34 -20.69
C LYS A 159 10.80 -30.41 -21.59
N LEU A 160 11.87 -31.06 -21.14
CA LEU A 160 12.53 -32.14 -21.87
C LEU A 160 11.59 -33.34 -22.10
N LEU A 161 10.88 -33.76 -21.05
CA LEU A 161 9.89 -34.83 -21.14
C LEU A 161 8.77 -34.51 -22.14
N ARG A 162 8.25 -33.27 -22.11
CA ARG A 162 7.20 -32.84 -23.05
C ARG A 162 7.70 -32.83 -24.50
N LYS A 163 8.95 -32.42 -24.73
CA LYS A 163 9.55 -32.46 -26.07
C LYS A 163 9.66 -33.91 -26.57
N ALA A 164 10.10 -34.84 -25.73
CA ALA A 164 10.21 -36.26 -26.11
C ALA A 164 8.84 -36.90 -26.45
N VAL A 165 7.76 -36.48 -25.79
CA VAL A 165 6.40 -36.95 -26.10
C VAL A 165 5.86 -36.35 -27.41
N ASN A 166 6.14 -35.06 -27.67
CA ASN A 166 5.59 -34.34 -28.82
C ASN A 166 6.42 -34.49 -30.10
N ASP A 167 7.67 -34.95 -29.97
CA ASP A 167 8.59 -35.21 -31.07
C ASP A 167 9.09 -36.65 -30.92
N PRO A 168 8.20 -37.67 -31.09
CA PRO A 168 8.65 -39.03 -31.10
C PRO A 168 9.61 -39.15 -32.27
N ALA A 169 10.90 -39.31 -31.98
CA ALA A 169 11.83 -39.81 -32.96
C ALA A 169 11.14 -41.01 -33.63
N THR A 170 11.09 -40.95 -34.96
CA THR A 170 10.53 -41.96 -35.83
C THR A 170 11.22 -43.29 -35.47
N GLU A 171 10.57 -44.09 -34.62
CA GLU A 171 11.01 -45.46 -34.35
C GLU A 171 10.85 -46.25 -35.65
N ASP A 172 12.00 -46.65 -36.18
CA ASP A 172 12.28 -47.76 -37.08
C ASP A 172 11.51 -47.86 -38.40
N LYS A 173 12.20 -47.44 -39.48
CA LYS A 173 12.10 -48.08 -40.80
C LYS A 173 13.15 -49.17 -40.94
#